data_AF-A0A4Y7SAW7-F1
#
_entry.id   AF-A0A4Y7SAW7-F1
#
_cell.length_a   1.000
_cell.length_b   1.000
_cell.length_c   1.000
_cell.angle_alpha   90.00
_cell.angle_beta   90.00
_cell.angle_gamma   90.00
#
_symmetry.space_group_name_H-M   'P 1'
#
loop_
_entity.id
_entity.type
_entity.pdbx_description
1 polymer ?
#
loop_
_entity_poly.entity_id
_entity_poly.type
_entity_poly.pdbx_seq_one_letter_code
_entity_poly.pdbx_strand_id
1 'polypeptide(L)' 'MGLSNSRVSDSSIEAPPSVLPQRHYCDITGLEAPYTDPATGLRYHDKSVYALIQGLVSQPIPCPCLPHPF' A
#
# COMPACT_ATOMS: atom_id res chain seq x y z
N MET A 1 -21.59 9.15 -45.28
CA MET A 1 -21.95 9.75 -43.98
C MET A 1 -22.00 8.59 -42.99
N GLY A 2 -20.87 8.15 -42.44
CA GLY A 2 -20.32 8.64 -41.17
C GLY A 2 -20.55 7.58 -40.08
N LEU A 3 -19.46 6.91 -39.68
CA LEU A 3 -19.24 5.90 -38.62
C LEU A 3 -19.95 6.27 -37.28
N SER A 4 -20.25 5.43 -36.27
CA SER A 4 -19.92 4.04 -35.92
C SER A 4 -20.62 3.70 -34.58
N ASN A 5 -20.82 2.40 -34.35
CA ASN A 5 -21.15 1.71 -33.10
C ASN A 5 -20.74 2.47 -31.80
N SER A 6 -21.71 2.79 -30.93
CA SER A 6 -21.50 3.46 -29.64
C SER A 6 -20.93 2.49 -28.60
N ARG A 7 -19.63 2.18 -28.70
CA ARG A 7 -18.86 1.57 -27.62
C ARG A 7 -18.55 2.67 -26.61
N VAL A 8 -19.28 2.68 -25.49
CA VAL A 8 -18.92 3.49 -24.32
C VAL A 8 -17.49 3.12 -23.96
N SER A 9 -16.59 4.06 -24.20
CA SER A 9 -15.17 3.91 -23.91
C SER A 9 -15.01 4.32 -22.45
N ASP A 10 -14.60 3.39 -21.60
CA ASP A 10 -14.26 3.59 -20.19
C ASP A 10 -12.95 4.40 -20.08
N SER A 11 -12.90 5.56 -20.72
CA SER A 11 -11.71 6.40 -20.84
C SER A 11 -11.69 7.54 -19.81
N SER A 12 -12.54 7.48 -18.78
CA SER A 12 -12.80 8.63 -17.90
C SER A 12 -12.63 8.37 -16.39
N ILE A 13 -12.01 7.27 -15.96
CA ILE A 13 -11.64 7.04 -14.54
C ILE A 13 -10.13 6.93 -14.32
N GLU A 14 -9.30 7.22 -15.32
CA GLU A 14 -7.85 7.27 -15.15
C GLU A 14 -7.44 8.62 -14.54
N ALA A 15 -7.50 8.72 -13.21
CA ALA A 15 -6.76 9.75 -12.49
C ALA A 15 -5.31 9.70 -13.02
N PRO A 16 -4.72 10.85 -13.40
CA PRO A 16 -3.37 10.86 -13.96
C PRO A 16 -2.42 10.14 -12.99
N PRO A 17 -1.53 9.26 -13.49
CA PRO A 17 -0.59 8.56 -12.63
C PRO A 17 0.16 9.60 -11.81
N SER A 18 0.40 9.34 -10.52
CA SER A 18 1.08 10.28 -9.65
C SER A 18 2.46 10.61 -10.23
N VAL A 19 2.59 11.80 -10.83
CA VAL A 19 3.82 12.30 -11.47
C VAL A 19 4.84 12.74 -10.43
N LEU A 20 4.40 12.97 -9.19
CA LEU A 20 5.27 13.33 -8.08
C LEU A 20 5.86 12.07 -7.44
N PRO A 21 7.17 12.07 -7.12
CA PRO A 21 7.78 10.95 -6.41
C PRO A 21 7.08 10.78 -5.05
N GLN A 22 6.60 9.56 -4.80
CA GLN A 22 6.01 9.23 -3.50
C GLN A 22 7.09 9.32 -2.44
N ARG A 23 6.82 10.13 -1.41
CA ARG A 23 7.69 10.22 -0.24
C ARG A 23 7.53 8.95 0.58
N HIS A 24 8.64 8.42 1.06
CA HIS A 24 8.64 7.22 1.88
C HIS A 24 8.34 7.62 3.32
N TYR A 25 7.17 7.24 3.81
CA TYR A 25 6.77 7.47 5.19
C TYR A 25 6.75 6.17 5.95
N CYS A 26 7.00 6.28 7.26
CA CYS A 26 6.81 5.20 8.20
C CYS A 26 5.32 4.88 8.30
N ASP A 27 4.96 3.62 8.15
CA ASP A 27 3.57 3.16 8.23
C ASP A 27 2.96 3.34 9.64
N ILE A 28 3.78 3.57 10.67
CA ILE A 28 3.34 3.71 12.07
C ILE A 28 3.30 5.18 12.51
N THR A 29 4.40 5.92 12.31
CA THR A 29 4.54 7.28 12.83
C THR A 29 4.21 8.36 11.81
N GLY A 30 4.14 8.03 10.52
CA GLY A 30 3.96 9.00 9.44
C GLY A 30 5.16 9.91 9.19
N LEU A 31 6.30 9.68 9.85
CA LEU A 31 7.55 10.39 9.61
C LEU A 31 8.28 9.83 8.38
N GLU A 32 9.21 10.59 7.79
CA GLU A 32 10.00 10.10 6.66
C GLU A 32 10.82 8.87 7.05
N ALA A 33 10.63 7.75 6.37
CA ALA A 33 11.26 6.47 6.68
C ALA A 33 12.19 6.03 5.54
N PRO A 34 13.51 6.21 5.68
CA PRO A 34 14.47 5.82 4.65
C PRO A 34 14.72 4.30 4.60
N TYR A 35 14.35 3.55 5.65
CA TYR A 35 14.63 2.11 5.77
C TYR A 35 13.35 1.28 5.76
N THR A 36 13.45 0.06 5.21
CA THR A 36 12.36 -0.91 5.13
C THR A 36 12.83 -2.21 5.77
N ASP A 37 12.01 -2.76 6.66
CA ASP A 37 12.30 -4.01 7.34
C ASP A 37 12.04 -5.22 6.40
N PRO A 38 12.99 -6.15 6.22
CA PRO A 38 12.83 -7.29 5.31
C PRO A 38 11.87 -8.37 5.84
N ALA A 39 11.58 -8.40 7.14
CA ALA A 39 10.69 -9.40 7.73
C ALA A 39 9.21 -9.04 7.52
N THR A 40 8.89 -7.75 7.56
CA THR A 40 7.52 -7.22 7.51
C THR A 40 7.21 -6.44 6.25
N GLY A 41 8.22 -5.93 5.56
CA GLY A 41 8.05 -4.94 4.50
C GLY A 41 7.64 -3.56 5.02
N LEU A 42 7.59 -3.33 6.33
CA LEU A 42 7.20 -2.04 6.91
C LEU A 42 8.36 -1.04 6.90
N ARG A 43 8.02 0.23 6.69
CA ARG A 43 9.00 1.33 6.68
C ARG A 43 9.19 1.92 8.07
N TYR A 44 10.44 2.19 8.45
CA TYR A 44 10.78 2.79 9.75
C TYR A 44 11.82 3.90 9.66
N HIS A 45 11.75 4.83 10.61
CA HIS A 45 12.65 5.99 10.71
C HIS A 45 13.82 5.71 11.67
N ASP A 46 13.55 5.10 12.83
CA ASP A 46 14.51 4.93 13.92
C ASP A 46 14.40 3.56 14.61
N LYS A 47 15.33 3.29 15.54
CA LYS A 47 15.41 2.01 16.26
C LYS A 47 14.21 1.73 17.16
N SER A 48 13.57 2.78 17.70
CA SER A 48 12.40 2.65 18.57
C SER A 48 11.21 2.12 17.74
N VAL A 49 11.02 2.67 16.55
CA VAL A 49 10.02 2.19 15.59
C VAL A 49 10.32 0.77 15.12
N TYR A 50 11.59 0.43 14.87
CA TYR A 50 11.98 -0.95 14.55
C TYR A 50 11.60 -1.93 15.66
N ALA A 51 11.90 -1.61 16.92
CA ALA A 51 11.52 -2.46 18.06
C ALA A 51 9.99 -2.63 18.18
N LEU A 52 9.23 -1.56 17.89
CA LEU A 52 7.78 -1.62 17.84
C LEU A 52 7.29 -2.55 16.72
N ILE A 53 7.83 -2.42 15.49
CA ILE A 53 7.51 -3.31 14.35
C ILE A 53 7.73 -4.77 14.71
N GLN A 54 8.87 -5.08 15.35
CA GLN A 54 9.18 -6.44 15.81
C GLN A 54 8.18 -6.96 16.87
N GLY A 55 7.55 -6.07 17.65
CA GLY A 55 6.44 -6.43 18.54
C GLY A 55 5.14 -6.68 17.79
N LEU A 56 4.86 -5.90 16.73
CA LEU A 56 3.63 -6.01 15.94
C LEU A 56 3.56 -7.29 15.10
N VAL A 57 4.68 -7.87 14.66
CA VAL A 57 4.68 -9.19 13.98
C VAL A 57 4.33 -10.35 14.90
N SER A 58 4.54 -10.19 16.19
CA SER A 58 4.24 -11.25 17.16
C SER A 58 2.72 -11.43 17.37
N GLN A 59 1.89 -10.49 16.92
CA GLN A 59 0.44 -10.63 16.91
C GLN A 59 0.00 -11.07 15.51
N PRO A 60 -0.45 -12.32 15.32
CA PRO A 60 -1.08 -12.71 14.07
C PRO A 60 -2.37 -11.90 13.95
N ILE A 61 -2.37 -10.87 13.11
CA ILE A 61 -3.60 -10.20 12.70
C ILE A 61 -4.37 -11.27 11.90
N PRO A 62 -5.48 -11.83 12.41
CA PRO A 62 -6.19 -12.85 11.67
C PRO A 62 -6.71 -12.17 10.40
N CYS A 63 -6.30 -12.64 9.23
CA CYS A 63 -6.82 -12.18 7.95
C CYS A 63 -8.34 -12.35 8.01
N PRO A 64 -9.16 -11.28 8.06
CA PRO A 64 -10.61 -11.43 8.19
C PRO A 64 -11.28 -11.95 6.91
N CYS A 65 -10.50 -12.22 5.87
CA CYS A 65 -11.00 -12.44 4.51
C CYS A 65 -10.57 -13.78 3.89
N LEU A 66 -10.08 -14.77 4.63
CA LEU A 66 -9.93 -16.10 4.04
C LEU A 66 -11.28 -16.83 4.16
N PRO A 67 -12.05 -17.02 3.07
CA PRO A 67 -13.19 -17.91 3.11
C PRO A 67 -12.66 -19.30 3.45
N HIS A 68 -13.13 -19.82 4.58
CA HIS A 68 -12.92 -21.19 5.01
C HIS A 68 -13.30 -22.14 3.85
N PRO A 69 -12.55 -23.24 3.65
CA PRO A 69 -12.83 -24.17 2.58
C PRO A 69 -14.22 -24.79 2.74
N PHE A 70 -15.10 -24.51 1.79
CA PHE A 70 -16.11 -25.43 1.27
C PHE A 70 -16.37 -25.13 -0.21
#